data_AF-A0A3G8GN94-F1
#
_entry.id   AF-A0A3G8GN94-F1
#
_cell.length_a   1.000
_cell.length_b   1.000
_cell.length_c   1.000
_cell.angle_alpha   90.00
_cell.angle_beta   90.00
_cell.angle_gamma   90.00
#
_symmetry.space_group_name_H-M   'P 1'
#
loop_
_entity.id
_entity.type
_entity.pdbx_description
1 polymer ?
#
loop_
_entity_poly.entity_id
_entity_poly.type
_entity_poly.pdbx_seq_one_letter_code
_entity_poly.pdbx_strand_id
1 'polypeptide(L)'
;MAKTERFEMRLDESSGAAIDAWRDAHMAGASRAQAVRALIERGLAGAPAGGPRFSDGEKTLMAFMGDLFRHLGAPAERVDAVCRGFATGNHWAADLEMGGLYSPASSSASPDDARFVLSVLEMWEVFESAFEDFSEAQRAQVLGGEGAQRRGRGARRPAELRFAGFDAVHEPELLRIAEFLVREMRRFGRFAGRSLVAAQGGARRDHAARLRYYERLLPTLAGRRPTPDEVREFLWLRAETSGAEPAAGGRGVSHLKEFSFHRFGLLAPRVNALSRVLTRSAVQFAKAEYGLSQVEWLAVTLLGAFEPVSIGELAYHAMLDAGQMSRTVSGLVERGFVERRRSEEDSRETVLTLTGEGEEMRRRLADAAAARNRHVVGDLPESELAVVYARLDGFIARARQLVD
;
A
#
# COMPACT_ATOMS: atom_id res chain seq x y z
N MET A 1 -15.27 17.17 37.75
CA MET A 1 -16.69 17.44 37.40
C MET A 1 -16.83 17.40 35.89
N ALA A 2 -17.88 16.78 35.36
CA ALA A 2 -18.17 16.85 33.92
C ALA A 2 -18.64 18.27 33.58
N LYS A 3 -18.14 18.84 32.47
CA LYS A 3 -18.67 20.10 31.94
C LYS A 3 -20.02 19.82 31.27
N THR A 4 -21.10 20.32 31.85
CA THR A 4 -22.41 20.38 31.20
C THR A 4 -22.58 21.74 30.54
N GLU A 5 -22.57 21.77 29.21
CA GLU A 5 -22.89 22.95 28.42
C GLU A 5 -24.36 22.92 28.00
N ARG A 6 -25.03 24.08 27.98
CA ARG A 6 -26.42 24.21 27.53
C ARG A 6 -26.43 24.60 26.05
N PHE A 7 -26.91 23.71 25.22
CA PHE A 7 -27.07 23.90 23.76
C PHE A 7 -28.55 24.07 23.42
N GLU A 8 -28.87 25.00 22.53
CA GLU A 8 -30.23 25.20 22.02
C GLU A 8 -30.27 24.90 20.52
N MET A 9 -31.19 24.01 20.13
CA MET A 9 -31.33 23.50 18.77
C MET A 9 -32.67 23.91 18.19
N ARG A 10 -32.66 24.52 17.00
CA ARG A 10 -33.87 24.72 16.20
C ARG A 10 -34.06 23.52 15.29
N LEU A 11 -35.28 22.98 15.30
CA LEU A 11 -35.73 21.90 14.43
C LEU A 11 -36.87 22.44 13.56
N ASP A 12 -36.94 21.99 12.32
CA ASP A 12 -38.14 22.12 11.51
C ASP A 12 -39.24 21.17 12.02
N GLU A 13 -40.47 21.39 11.54
CA GLU A 13 -41.66 20.66 11.98
C GLU A 13 -41.59 19.15 11.66
N SER A 14 -40.99 18.78 10.53
CA SER A 14 -40.86 17.37 10.11
C SER A 14 -39.85 16.61 10.98
N SER A 15 -38.69 17.23 11.26
CA SER A 15 -37.70 16.68 12.18
C SER A 15 -38.27 16.55 13.60
N GLY A 16 -39.04 17.54 14.07
CA GLY A 16 -39.71 17.50 15.36
C GLY A 16 -40.68 16.32 15.49
N ALA A 17 -41.56 16.13 14.50
CA ALA A 17 -42.53 15.05 14.47
C ALA A 17 -41.87 13.66 14.40
N ALA A 18 -40.80 13.49 13.61
CA ALA A 18 -40.06 12.23 13.52
C ALA A 18 -39.42 11.82 14.85
N ILE A 19 -38.88 12.78 15.61
CA ILE A 19 -38.29 12.54 16.94
C ILE A 19 -39.36 12.13 17.95
N ASP A 20 -40.54 12.76 17.93
CA ASP A 20 -41.66 12.38 18.81
C ASP A 20 -42.18 10.97 18.49
N ALA A 21 -42.41 10.66 17.21
CA ALA A 21 -42.86 9.33 16.80
C ALA A 21 -41.85 8.23 17.20
N TRP A 22 -40.55 8.48 17.04
CA TRP A 22 -39.52 7.56 17.50
C TRP A 22 -39.51 7.42 19.02
N ARG A 23 -39.60 8.52 19.77
CA ARG A 23 -39.68 8.54 21.23
C ARG A 23 -40.86 7.72 21.74
N ASP A 24 -42.05 7.94 21.18
CA ASP A 24 -43.26 7.32 21.71
C ASP A 24 -43.28 5.80 21.45
N ALA A 25 -42.61 5.35 20.39
CA ALA A 25 -42.41 3.93 20.09
C ALA A 25 -41.31 3.23 20.92
N HIS A 26 -40.30 3.96 21.43
CA HIS A 26 -39.09 3.36 22.04
C HIS A 26 -38.77 3.81 23.47
N MET A 27 -39.36 4.92 23.93
CA MET A 27 -39.04 5.63 25.18
C MET A 27 -40.30 6.27 25.79
N ALA A 28 -41.36 5.48 25.96
CA ALA A 28 -42.63 5.93 26.50
C ALA A 28 -42.47 6.72 27.82
N GLY A 29 -43.03 7.94 27.87
CA GLY A 29 -42.94 8.84 29.03
C GLY A 29 -41.65 9.68 29.14
N ALA A 30 -40.68 9.52 28.23
CA ALA A 30 -39.50 10.40 28.18
C ALA A 30 -39.86 11.80 27.62
N SER A 31 -39.02 12.80 27.92
CA SER A 31 -39.09 14.12 27.27
C SER A 31 -38.47 14.11 25.86
N ARG A 32 -38.85 15.06 25.00
CA ARG A 32 -38.20 15.25 23.69
C ARG A 32 -36.69 15.51 23.82
N ALA A 33 -36.23 16.20 24.88
CA ALA A 33 -34.81 16.41 25.14
C ALA A 33 -34.08 15.11 25.48
N GLN A 34 -34.69 14.22 26.26
CA GLN A 34 -34.15 12.87 26.51
C GLN A 34 -34.18 12.00 25.24
N ALA A 35 -35.20 12.13 24.39
CA ALA A 35 -35.25 11.44 23.10
C ALA A 35 -34.16 11.92 22.14
N VAL A 36 -33.97 13.24 22.00
CA VAL A 36 -32.85 13.83 21.23
C VAL A 36 -31.51 13.37 21.80
N ARG A 37 -31.34 13.41 23.12
CA ARG A 37 -30.12 12.92 23.76
C ARG A 37 -29.90 11.43 23.49
N ALA A 38 -30.93 10.59 23.60
CA ALA A 38 -30.85 9.16 23.32
C ALA A 38 -30.64 8.86 21.83
N LEU A 39 -31.15 9.69 20.92
CA LEU A 39 -30.90 9.59 19.47
C LEU A 39 -29.48 10.05 19.12
N ILE A 40 -28.96 11.08 19.79
CA ILE A 40 -27.55 11.50 19.68
C ILE A 40 -26.65 10.41 20.28
N GLU A 41 -26.92 9.93 21.50
CA GLU A 41 -26.20 8.83 22.14
C GLU A 41 -26.31 7.54 21.33
N ARG A 42 -27.44 7.24 20.67
CA ARG A 42 -27.61 6.09 19.76
C ARG A 42 -27.01 6.33 18.38
N GLY A 43 -26.86 7.57 17.94
CA GLY A 43 -26.09 7.94 16.74
C GLY A 43 -24.59 7.89 16.98
N LEU A 44 -24.14 8.17 18.22
CA LEU A 44 -22.74 8.15 18.67
C LEU A 44 -22.29 6.78 19.22
N ALA A 45 -23.21 5.95 19.73
CA ALA A 45 -22.97 4.56 20.14
C ALA A 45 -23.37 3.55 19.04
N GLY A 46 -24.28 3.95 18.13
CA GLY A 46 -24.50 3.32 16.82
C GLY A 46 -23.58 3.85 15.73
N ALA A 47 -22.70 4.79 16.07
CA ALA A 47 -21.38 4.88 15.49
C ALA A 47 -20.47 3.85 16.19
N PRO A 48 -20.32 2.62 15.66
CA PRO A 48 -19.05 1.94 15.88
C PRO A 48 -17.94 2.88 15.37
N ALA A 49 -16.79 2.88 16.05
CA ALA A 49 -15.65 3.66 15.60
C ALA A 49 -15.24 3.19 14.19
N GLY A 50 -15.65 3.92 13.14
CA GLY A 50 -15.38 3.45 11.79
C GLY A 50 -16.20 4.03 10.63
N GLY A 51 -15.46 4.48 9.61
CA GLY A 51 -15.73 4.11 8.22
C GLY A 51 -16.60 5.02 7.37
N PRO A 52 -16.30 5.12 6.06
CA PRO A 52 -17.21 5.69 5.09
C PRO A 52 -18.34 4.67 4.91
N ARG A 53 -19.46 4.91 5.57
CA ARG A 53 -20.70 4.21 5.27
C ARG A 53 -21.22 4.76 3.94
N PHE A 54 -20.77 4.14 2.84
CA PHE A 54 -21.41 4.33 1.54
C PHE A 54 -22.91 4.05 1.71
N SER A 55 -23.73 5.03 1.38
CA SER A 55 -25.18 4.90 1.29
C SER A 55 -25.56 3.89 0.21
N ASP A 56 -26.77 3.34 0.28
CA ASP A 56 -27.23 2.40 -0.74
C ASP A 56 -27.36 3.07 -2.12
N GLY A 57 -27.58 4.39 -2.16
CA GLY A 57 -27.48 5.19 -3.38
C GLY A 57 -26.07 5.21 -3.96
N GLU A 58 -25.04 5.46 -3.15
CA GLU A 58 -23.63 5.46 -3.61
C GLU A 58 -23.17 4.06 -4.06
N LYS A 59 -23.57 2.99 -3.36
CA LYS A 59 -23.31 1.61 -3.79
C LYS A 59 -23.95 1.32 -5.15
N THR A 60 -25.17 1.81 -5.36
CA THR A 60 -25.92 1.65 -6.61
C THR A 60 -25.27 2.43 -7.75
N LEU A 61 -24.82 3.67 -7.49
CA LEU A 61 -24.06 4.46 -8.47
C LEU A 61 -22.75 3.77 -8.87
N MET A 62 -22.01 3.17 -7.91
CA MET A 62 -20.81 2.40 -8.23
C MET A 62 -21.14 1.15 -9.07
N ALA A 63 -22.22 0.43 -8.78
CA ALA A 63 -22.65 -0.70 -9.61
C ALA A 63 -22.97 -0.25 -11.05
N PHE A 64 -23.70 0.85 -11.22
CA PHE A 64 -23.99 1.43 -12.55
C PHE A 64 -22.73 1.94 -13.27
N MET A 65 -21.69 2.41 -12.55
CA MET A 65 -20.39 2.70 -13.18
C MET A 65 -19.73 1.43 -13.75
N GLY A 66 -19.89 0.27 -13.09
CA GLY A 66 -19.40 -1.02 -13.58
C GLY A 66 -20.16 -1.52 -14.82
N ASP A 67 -21.47 -1.28 -14.89
CA ASP A 67 -22.26 -1.51 -16.10
C ASP A 67 -21.87 -0.56 -17.23
N LEU A 68 -21.66 0.72 -16.93
CA LEU A 68 -21.22 1.74 -17.89
C LEU A 68 -19.83 1.43 -18.46
N PHE A 69 -18.86 1.04 -17.62
CA PHE A 69 -17.53 0.64 -18.09
C PHE A 69 -17.61 -0.56 -19.04
N ARG A 70 -18.37 -1.61 -18.69
CA ARG A 70 -18.61 -2.74 -19.58
C ARG A 70 -19.27 -2.34 -20.90
N HIS A 71 -20.24 -1.42 -20.87
CA HIS A 71 -20.89 -0.91 -22.08
C HIS A 71 -19.92 -0.11 -22.99
N LEU A 72 -18.99 0.63 -22.39
CA LEU A 72 -17.94 1.38 -23.10
C LEU A 72 -16.72 0.52 -23.51
N GLY A 73 -16.75 -0.80 -23.25
CA GLY A 73 -15.61 -1.70 -23.52
C GLY A 73 -14.42 -1.52 -22.56
N ALA A 74 -14.60 -0.79 -21.47
CA ALA A 74 -13.58 -0.52 -20.47
C ALA A 74 -13.53 -1.60 -19.37
N PRO A 75 -12.34 -1.85 -18.77
CA PRO A 75 -12.19 -2.82 -17.67
C PRO A 75 -12.99 -2.41 -16.42
N ALA A 76 -13.81 -3.33 -15.92
CA ALA A 76 -14.72 -3.12 -14.78
C ALA A 76 -14.31 -3.92 -13.52
N GLU A 77 -13.26 -4.73 -13.57
CA GLU A 77 -12.89 -5.71 -12.54
C GLU A 77 -12.66 -5.05 -11.17
N ARG A 78 -12.14 -3.81 -11.17
CA ARG A 78 -11.96 -2.99 -9.96
C ARG A 78 -13.30 -2.61 -9.33
N VAL A 79 -14.25 -2.16 -10.14
CA VAL A 79 -15.59 -1.79 -9.68
C VAL A 79 -16.31 -3.03 -9.16
N ASP A 80 -16.24 -4.14 -9.89
CA ASP A 80 -16.82 -5.42 -9.48
C ASP A 80 -16.24 -5.91 -8.14
N ALA A 81 -14.92 -5.74 -7.91
CA ALA A 81 -14.28 -6.09 -6.64
C ALA A 81 -14.77 -5.21 -5.47
N VAL A 82 -14.97 -3.91 -5.70
CA VAL A 82 -15.56 -3.00 -4.70
C VAL A 82 -17.01 -3.36 -4.39
N CYS A 83 -17.82 -3.65 -5.41
CA CYS A 83 -19.21 -4.08 -5.26
C CYS A 83 -19.33 -5.43 -4.52
N ARG A 84 -18.47 -6.42 -4.81
CA ARG A 84 -18.35 -7.66 -4.00
C ARG A 84 -17.94 -7.37 -2.55
N GLY A 85 -17.06 -6.39 -2.35
CA GLY A 85 -16.69 -5.88 -1.02
C GLY A 85 -17.92 -5.40 -0.26
N PHE A 86 -18.77 -4.58 -0.87
CA PHE A 86 -20.01 -4.12 -0.23
C PHE A 86 -21.00 -5.25 0.06
N ALA A 87 -21.18 -6.20 -0.86
CA ALA A 87 -22.08 -7.35 -0.68
C ALA A 87 -21.65 -8.28 0.48
N THR A 88 -20.35 -8.31 0.81
CA THR A 88 -19.77 -9.17 1.87
C THR A 88 -19.42 -8.42 3.17
N GLY A 89 -19.84 -7.15 3.30
CA GLY A 89 -19.52 -6.30 4.46
C GLY A 89 -18.03 -5.93 4.57
N ASN A 90 -17.28 -6.03 3.48
CA ASN A 90 -15.87 -5.68 3.33
C ASN A 90 -15.74 -4.29 2.69
N HIS A 91 -16.33 -3.25 3.29
CA HIS A 91 -16.32 -1.89 2.76
C HIS A 91 -14.91 -1.28 2.61
N TRP A 92 -13.93 -1.79 3.37
CA TRP A 92 -12.50 -1.51 3.21
C TRP A 92 -11.94 -1.92 1.83
N ALA A 93 -12.64 -2.75 1.05
CA ALA A 93 -12.24 -3.09 -0.31
C ALA A 93 -12.20 -1.86 -1.24
N ALA A 94 -13.00 -0.82 -0.97
CA ALA A 94 -12.94 0.46 -1.68
C ALA A 94 -11.64 1.23 -1.36
N ASP A 95 -11.32 1.39 -0.08
CA ASP A 95 -10.07 2.02 0.40
C ASP A 95 -8.82 1.26 -0.07
N LEU A 96 -8.95 -0.05 -0.26
CA LEU A 96 -8.00 -0.79 -1.05
C LEU A 96 -8.08 -0.34 -2.52
N GLU A 97 -8.98 -0.88 -3.34
CA GLU A 97 -8.94 -0.77 -4.80
C GLU A 97 -8.79 0.66 -5.36
N MET A 98 -9.31 1.68 -4.67
CA MET A 98 -9.24 3.09 -5.07
C MET A 98 -8.08 3.86 -4.41
N GLY A 99 -7.43 3.27 -3.40
CA GLY A 99 -6.21 3.79 -2.78
C GLY A 99 -6.37 5.19 -2.15
N GLY A 100 -5.43 6.09 -2.47
CA GLY A 100 -5.33 7.42 -1.84
C GLY A 100 -6.41 8.44 -2.25
N LEU A 101 -7.42 8.02 -3.01
CA LEU A 101 -8.60 8.86 -3.32
C LEU A 101 -9.49 9.11 -2.09
N TYR A 102 -9.45 8.23 -1.09
CA TYR A 102 -10.19 8.37 0.16
C TYR A 102 -9.27 8.71 1.34
N SER A 103 -9.79 9.54 2.27
CA SER A 103 -9.05 9.98 3.46
C SER A 103 -8.89 8.83 4.48
N PRO A 104 -7.73 8.64 5.12
CA PRO A 104 -7.50 7.57 6.11
C PRO A 104 -8.38 7.62 7.37
N ALA A 105 -9.19 8.66 7.56
CA ALA A 105 -10.27 8.70 8.55
C ALA A 105 -11.45 7.75 8.21
N SER A 106 -11.22 6.85 7.26
CA SER A 106 -12.12 5.88 6.66
C SER A 106 -12.22 4.56 7.46
N SER A 107 -12.01 3.40 6.82
CA SER A 107 -12.81 2.18 7.05
C SER A 107 -12.92 1.67 8.49
N SER A 108 -14.08 1.08 8.77
CA SER A 108 -14.51 0.58 10.08
C SER A 108 -13.94 -0.78 10.45
N ALA A 109 -13.64 -1.63 9.47
CA ALA A 109 -12.55 -2.58 9.66
C ALA A 109 -11.28 -1.74 9.58
N SER A 110 -10.48 -1.72 10.65
CA SER A 110 -9.23 -0.95 10.62
C SER A 110 -8.47 -1.33 9.35
N PRO A 111 -8.07 -0.36 8.51
CA PRO A 111 -7.21 -0.65 7.38
C PRO A 111 -5.94 -1.41 7.79
N ASP A 112 -5.54 -1.34 9.07
CA ASP A 112 -4.45 -2.10 9.65
C ASP A 112 -4.72 -3.61 9.73
N ASP A 113 -5.97 -4.07 9.88
CA ASP A 113 -6.32 -5.50 9.91
C ASP A 113 -6.33 -6.08 8.48
N ALA A 114 -6.87 -5.34 7.51
CA ALA A 114 -6.79 -5.70 6.10
C ALA A 114 -5.33 -5.72 5.60
N ARG A 115 -4.53 -4.71 5.98
CA ARG A 115 -3.07 -4.68 5.73
C ARG A 115 -2.36 -5.83 6.42
N PHE A 116 -2.72 -6.14 7.67
CA PHE A 116 -2.12 -7.22 8.44
C PHE A 116 -2.34 -8.56 7.76
N VAL A 117 -3.59 -8.93 7.44
CA VAL A 117 -3.89 -10.17 6.73
C VAL A 117 -3.18 -10.25 5.39
N LEU A 118 -3.17 -9.14 4.62
CA LEU A 118 -2.47 -9.06 3.34
C LEU A 118 -0.96 -9.31 3.51
N SER A 119 -0.29 -8.61 4.42
CA SER A 119 1.13 -8.81 4.71
C SER A 119 1.42 -10.24 5.22
N VAL A 120 0.53 -10.82 6.02
CA VAL A 120 0.64 -12.22 6.48
C VAL A 120 0.61 -13.17 5.29
N LEU A 121 -0.37 -13.05 4.39
CA LEU A 121 -0.49 -13.92 3.21
C LEU A 121 0.72 -13.79 2.27
N GLU A 122 1.23 -12.58 2.03
CA GLU A 122 2.45 -12.36 1.24
C GLU A 122 3.70 -12.97 1.86
N MET A 123 3.89 -12.73 3.16
CA MET A 123 4.99 -13.32 3.92
C MET A 123 4.95 -14.86 3.83
N TRP A 124 3.78 -15.48 4.06
CA TRP A 124 3.64 -16.92 3.93
C TRP A 124 3.83 -17.43 2.51
N GLU A 125 3.44 -16.69 1.48
CA GLU A 125 3.70 -17.04 0.07
C GLU A 125 5.20 -17.06 -0.26
N VAL A 126 5.97 -16.09 0.24
CA VAL A 126 7.44 -16.05 0.10
C VAL A 126 8.10 -17.23 0.79
N PHE A 127 7.73 -17.52 2.05
CA PHE A 127 8.34 -18.60 2.82
C PHE A 127 7.92 -20.00 2.34
N GLU A 128 6.65 -20.21 1.95
CA GLU A 128 6.22 -21.48 1.31
C GLU A 128 6.92 -21.71 -0.03
N SER A 129 7.00 -20.70 -0.90
CA SER A 129 7.64 -20.87 -2.21
C SER A 129 9.15 -21.13 -2.09
N ALA A 130 9.83 -20.56 -1.10
CA ALA A 130 11.23 -20.88 -0.84
C ALA A 130 11.43 -22.34 -0.40
N PHE A 131 10.54 -22.85 0.47
CA PHE A 131 10.60 -24.23 0.96
C PHE A 131 10.24 -25.27 -0.11
N GLU A 132 9.38 -24.94 -1.07
CA GLU A 132 9.10 -25.78 -2.24
C GLU A 132 10.34 -25.97 -3.13
N ASP A 133 11.19 -24.96 -3.28
CA ASP A 133 12.42 -25.07 -4.09
C ASP A 133 13.57 -25.80 -3.38
N PHE A 134 13.47 -26.04 -2.06
CA PHE A 134 14.51 -26.71 -1.29
C PHE A 134 14.62 -28.21 -1.62
N SER A 135 15.87 -28.69 -1.67
CA SER A 135 16.19 -30.12 -1.71
C SER A 135 15.69 -30.86 -0.46
N GLU A 136 15.55 -32.18 -0.55
CA GLU A 136 15.08 -33.02 0.56
C GLU A 136 15.92 -32.84 1.84
N ALA A 137 17.25 -32.75 1.71
CA ALA A 137 18.15 -32.48 2.82
C ALA A 137 17.91 -31.11 3.48
N GLN A 138 17.68 -30.05 2.69
CA GLN A 138 17.37 -28.72 3.20
C GLN A 138 15.98 -28.68 3.88
N ARG A 139 14.98 -29.39 3.33
CA ARG A 139 13.67 -29.52 3.98
C ARG A 139 13.78 -30.25 5.33
N ALA A 140 14.59 -31.31 5.40
CA ALA A 140 14.89 -32.01 6.66
C ALA A 140 15.61 -31.11 7.68
N GLN A 141 16.55 -30.26 7.25
CA GLN A 141 17.19 -29.25 8.10
C GLN A 141 16.16 -28.28 8.70
N VAL A 142 15.26 -27.73 7.87
CA VAL A 142 14.22 -26.78 8.28
C VAL A 142 13.26 -27.37 9.32
N LEU A 143 12.73 -28.58 9.05
CA LEU A 143 11.77 -29.27 9.91
C LEU A 143 12.41 -29.85 11.19
N GLY A 144 13.75 -29.89 11.24
CA GLY A 144 14.52 -30.33 12.40
C GLY A 144 14.99 -31.78 12.29
N GLY A 145 16.14 -31.96 11.64
CA GLY A 145 16.95 -33.19 11.73
C GLY A 145 17.37 -33.54 13.16
N GLU A 146 18.02 -34.69 13.32
CA GLU A 146 18.13 -35.44 14.58
C GLU A 146 18.72 -34.68 15.79
N GLY A 147 19.47 -33.60 15.60
CA GLY A 147 20.15 -32.85 16.66
C GLY A 147 19.28 -31.93 17.55
N ALA A 148 18.01 -31.68 17.23
CA ALA A 148 17.18 -30.68 17.94
C ALA A 148 16.61 -31.13 19.31
N GLN A 149 17.34 -31.96 20.06
CA GLN A 149 16.80 -32.72 21.21
C GLN A 149 16.73 -31.95 22.54
N ARG A 150 16.95 -30.62 22.54
CA ARG A 150 16.93 -29.76 23.74
C ARG A 150 16.22 -28.42 23.52
N ARG A 151 14.89 -28.40 23.62
CA ARG A 151 14.07 -27.30 24.20
C ARG A 151 12.58 -27.70 24.27
N GLY A 152 12.04 -27.79 25.49
CA GLY A 152 10.59 -27.85 25.76
C GLY A 152 9.88 -29.20 25.54
N ARG A 153 9.40 -29.83 26.62
CA ARG A 153 8.39 -30.91 26.53
C ARG A 153 7.08 -30.33 25.99
N GLY A 154 6.60 -30.84 24.84
CA GLY A 154 5.21 -30.64 24.38
C GLY A 154 5.03 -30.07 22.96
N ALA A 155 6.05 -29.48 22.34
CA ALA A 155 5.95 -28.99 20.96
C ALA A 155 6.00 -30.16 19.96
N ARG A 156 4.84 -30.50 19.37
CA ARG A 156 4.76 -31.47 18.26
C ARG A 156 5.55 -30.91 17.06
N ARG A 157 6.43 -31.70 16.44
CA ARG A 157 7.18 -31.27 15.24
C ARG A 157 6.19 -30.89 14.14
N PRO A 158 6.35 -29.72 13.47
CA PRO A 158 5.59 -29.41 12.27
C PRO A 158 5.99 -30.40 11.18
N ALA A 159 4.99 -31.03 10.53
CA ALA A 159 5.24 -31.99 9.46
C ALA A 159 5.59 -31.30 8.12
N GLU A 160 5.27 -30.01 7.99
CA GLU A 160 5.43 -29.22 6.77
C GLU A 160 5.46 -27.73 7.14
N LEU A 161 6.12 -26.90 6.33
CA LEU A 161 5.96 -25.45 6.38
C LEU A 161 4.71 -25.07 5.58
N ARG A 162 3.60 -24.82 6.26
CA ARG A 162 2.37 -24.29 5.64
C ARG A 162 1.76 -23.16 6.45
N PHE A 163 1.09 -22.24 5.76
CA PHE A 163 0.26 -21.21 6.36
C PHE A 163 -0.74 -21.83 7.36
N ALA A 164 -0.60 -21.45 8.62
CA ALA A 164 -1.38 -22.02 9.72
C ALA A 164 -2.84 -21.55 9.78
N GLY A 165 -3.24 -20.59 8.93
CA GLY A 165 -4.59 -19.99 8.98
C GLY A 165 -4.76 -18.91 10.07
N PHE A 166 -6.00 -18.49 10.28
CA PHE A 166 -6.45 -17.61 11.36
C PHE A 166 -7.43 -18.36 12.29
N ASP A 167 -7.46 -17.99 13.57
CA ASP A 167 -8.37 -18.61 14.55
C ASP A 167 -9.83 -18.20 14.29
N ALA A 168 -10.71 -19.15 13.94
CA ALA A 168 -12.11 -18.85 13.62
C ALA A 168 -12.96 -18.42 14.83
N VAL A 169 -12.52 -18.72 16.06
CA VAL A 169 -13.24 -18.40 17.30
C VAL A 169 -12.78 -17.04 17.85
N HIS A 170 -11.47 -16.81 17.87
CA HIS A 170 -10.87 -15.62 18.48
C HIS A 170 -10.60 -14.49 17.47
N GLU A 171 -10.45 -14.81 16.18
CA GLU A 171 -10.04 -13.88 15.12
C GLU A 171 -10.94 -13.95 13.86
N PRO A 172 -12.28 -14.03 14.00
CA PRO A 172 -13.20 -14.25 12.87
C PRO A 172 -13.10 -13.15 11.79
N GLU A 173 -12.80 -11.91 12.16
CA GLU A 173 -12.60 -10.81 11.21
C GLU A 173 -11.36 -11.00 10.34
N LEU A 174 -10.24 -11.49 10.90
CA LEU A 174 -9.02 -11.74 10.12
C LEU A 174 -9.25 -12.89 9.12
N LEU A 175 -9.96 -13.93 9.56
CA LEU A 175 -10.39 -15.03 8.69
C LEU A 175 -11.30 -14.53 7.56
N ARG A 176 -12.34 -13.75 7.87
CA ARG A 176 -13.29 -13.18 6.89
C ARG A 176 -12.58 -12.31 5.84
N ILE A 177 -11.63 -11.49 6.27
CA ILE A 177 -10.77 -10.69 5.39
C ILE A 177 -9.92 -11.59 4.49
N ALA A 178 -9.31 -12.65 5.03
CA ALA A 178 -8.47 -13.59 4.28
C ALA A 178 -9.29 -14.35 3.22
N GLU A 179 -10.47 -14.84 3.58
CA GLU A 179 -11.37 -15.52 2.66
C GLU A 179 -11.84 -14.59 1.52
N PHE A 180 -12.15 -13.32 1.82
CA PHE A 180 -12.51 -12.34 0.81
C PHE A 180 -11.35 -12.03 -0.16
N LEU A 181 -10.13 -11.79 0.37
CA LEU A 181 -8.93 -11.57 -0.45
C LEU A 181 -8.65 -12.77 -1.39
N VAL A 182 -8.75 -13.99 -0.86
CA VAL A 182 -8.37 -15.20 -1.57
C VAL A 182 -9.44 -15.67 -2.56
N ARG A 183 -10.73 -15.68 -2.17
CA ARG A 183 -11.82 -16.25 -2.98
C ARG A 183 -12.50 -15.20 -3.86
N GLU A 184 -12.86 -14.04 -3.31
CA GLU A 184 -13.67 -13.02 -3.99
C GLU A 184 -12.84 -12.02 -4.81
N MET A 185 -11.66 -11.65 -4.30
CA MET A 185 -10.68 -10.83 -5.05
C MET A 185 -9.71 -11.68 -5.87
N ARG A 186 -9.75 -13.02 -5.74
CA ARG A 186 -8.89 -13.99 -6.45
C ARG A 186 -7.39 -13.72 -6.31
N ARG A 187 -6.97 -13.13 -5.17
CA ARG A 187 -5.56 -12.87 -4.86
C ARG A 187 -4.94 -14.10 -4.19
N PHE A 188 -3.61 -14.23 -4.23
CA PHE A 188 -2.89 -15.32 -3.57
C PHE A 188 -3.39 -16.72 -3.98
N GLY A 189 -3.38 -17.02 -5.29
CA GLY A 189 -3.93 -18.27 -5.84
C GLY A 189 -3.39 -19.54 -5.17
N ARG A 190 -2.16 -19.48 -4.63
CA ARG A 190 -1.54 -20.48 -3.74
C ARG A 190 -2.48 -20.99 -2.63
N PHE A 191 -3.31 -20.12 -2.04
CA PHE A 191 -4.20 -20.44 -0.92
C PHE A 191 -5.65 -20.75 -1.33
N ALA A 192 -6.03 -20.58 -2.60
CA ALA A 192 -7.43 -20.62 -3.04
C ALA A 192 -8.15 -21.95 -2.78
N GLY A 193 -7.46 -23.07 -2.89
CA GLY A 193 -8.00 -24.42 -2.64
C GLY A 193 -7.85 -24.93 -1.21
N ARG A 194 -7.56 -24.07 -0.23
CA ARG A 194 -7.19 -24.48 1.14
C ARG A 194 -8.20 -24.00 2.19
N SER A 195 -8.22 -24.67 3.35
CA SER A 195 -8.80 -24.07 4.56
C SER A 195 -7.89 -22.94 5.03
N LEU A 196 -8.49 -21.79 5.36
CA LEU A 196 -7.80 -20.67 6.02
C LEU A 196 -8.05 -20.65 7.54
N VAL A 197 -8.81 -21.63 8.05
CA VAL A 197 -9.07 -21.81 9.49
C VAL A 197 -7.91 -22.52 10.16
N ALA A 198 -7.41 -21.96 11.25
CA ALA A 198 -6.31 -22.52 12.00
C ALA A 198 -6.72 -23.72 12.84
N ALA A 199 -6.04 -24.86 12.61
CA ALA A 199 -6.17 -26.03 13.47
C ALA A 199 -5.44 -25.84 14.82
N GLN A 200 -4.27 -25.21 14.81
CA GLN A 200 -3.51 -24.71 15.98
C GLN A 200 -2.58 -23.56 15.56
N GLY A 201 -2.36 -22.58 16.45
CA GLY A 201 -1.28 -21.60 16.30
C GLY A 201 -1.49 -20.51 15.23
N GLY A 202 -2.73 -20.23 14.83
CA GLY A 202 -3.05 -19.18 13.85
C GLY A 202 -3.21 -17.77 14.43
N ALA A 203 -2.78 -17.52 15.67
CA ALA A 203 -3.04 -16.27 16.36
C ALA A 203 -2.28 -15.08 15.74
N ARG A 204 -2.95 -13.93 15.66
CA ARG A 204 -2.42 -12.61 15.31
C ARG A 204 -1.08 -12.29 15.96
N ARG A 205 -0.85 -12.74 17.21
CA ARG A 205 0.42 -12.56 17.93
C ARG A 205 1.59 -13.32 17.29
N ASP A 206 1.37 -14.57 16.87
CA ASP A 206 2.37 -15.42 16.22
C ASP A 206 2.66 -14.98 14.77
N HIS A 207 1.62 -14.54 14.06
CA HIS A 207 1.75 -13.91 12.75
C HIS A 207 2.47 -12.56 12.83
N ALA A 208 2.18 -11.72 13.84
CA ALA A 208 2.88 -10.45 14.05
C ALA A 208 4.35 -10.63 14.44
N ALA A 209 4.71 -11.71 15.16
CA ALA A 209 6.10 -12.04 15.45
C ALA A 209 6.88 -12.40 14.17
N ARG A 210 6.27 -13.20 13.29
CA ARG A 210 6.82 -13.54 11.96
C ARG A 210 6.92 -12.33 11.04
N LEU A 211 5.92 -11.45 11.02
CA LEU A 211 5.96 -10.21 10.23
C LEU A 211 7.15 -9.33 10.61
N ARG A 212 7.39 -9.09 11.90
CA ARG A 212 8.56 -8.32 12.35
C ARG A 212 9.89 -8.94 11.93
N TYR A 213 9.96 -10.26 11.80
CA TYR A 213 11.14 -10.95 11.28
C TYR A 213 11.29 -10.74 9.78
N TYR A 214 10.22 -10.97 9.02
CA TYR A 214 10.16 -10.74 7.57
C TYR A 214 10.49 -9.29 7.20
N GLU A 215 9.97 -8.30 7.94
CA GLU A 215 10.24 -6.86 7.76
C GLU A 215 11.74 -6.52 7.86
N ARG A 216 12.47 -7.17 8.78
CA ARG A 216 13.94 -7.01 8.88
C ARG A 216 14.68 -7.73 7.77
N LEU A 217 14.13 -8.83 7.26
CA LEU A 217 14.74 -9.66 6.23
C LEU A 217 14.54 -9.08 4.82
N LEU A 218 13.43 -8.37 4.58
CA LEU A 218 13.03 -7.77 3.29
C LEU A 218 14.18 -7.11 2.48
N PRO A 219 15.03 -6.24 3.05
CA PRO A 219 16.13 -5.63 2.29
C PRO A 219 17.13 -6.64 1.73
N THR A 220 17.34 -7.76 2.44
CA THR A 220 18.27 -8.83 2.01
C THR A 220 17.64 -9.81 1.02
N LEU A 221 16.30 -9.85 0.92
CA LEU A 221 15.57 -10.67 -0.05
C LEU A 221 15.46 -10.02 -1.43
N ALA A 222 15.93 -8.78 -1.59
CA ALA A 222 15.89 -8.08 -2.87
C ALA A 222 16.52 -8.90 -4.01
N GLY A 223 17.63 -9.61 -3.74
CA GLY A 223 18.36 -10.43 -4.70
C GLY A 223 18.51 -11.91 -4.36
N ARG A 224 17.71 -12.46 -3.43
CA ARG A 224 17.73 -13.91 -3.11
C ARG A 224 16.46 -14.37 -2.42
N ARG A 225 16.21 -15.69 -2.47
CA ARG A 225 15.18 -16.34 -1.63
C ARG A 225 15.68 -16.47 -0.17
N PRO A 226 14.76 -16.64 0.80
CA PRO A 226 15.09 -17.07 2.16
C PRO A 226 15.92 -18.37 2.16
N THR A 227 16.95 -18.41 2.98
CA THR A 227 17.82 -19.60 3.17
C THR A 227 17.15 -20.64 4.07
N PRO A 228 17.61 -21.92 4.06
CA PRO A 228 17.09 -22.95 4.96
C PRO A 228 17.13 -22.55 6.44
N ASP A 229 18.13 -21.79 6.88
CA ASP A 229 18.22 -21.34 8.27
C ASP A 229 17.24 -20.19 8.60
N GLU A 230 16.98 -19.29 7.66
CA GLU A 230 15.98 -18.22 7.83
C GLU A 230 14.55 -18.78 7.80
N VAL A 231 14.28 -19.76 6.93
CA VAL A 231 13.00 -20.49 6.90
C VAL A 231 12.81 -21.31 8.17
N ARG A 232 13.89 -21.90 8.71
CA ARG A 232 13.89 -22.59 10.00
C ARG A 232 13.58 -21.62 11.14
N GLU A 233 14.25 -20.48 11.23
CA GLU A 233 13.95 -19.47 12.24
C GLU A 233 12.49 -19.02 12.16
N PHE A 234 12.02 -18.65 10.96
CA PHE A 234 10.64 -18.27 10.69
C PHE A 234 9.60 -19.30 11.14
N LEU A 235 9.85 -20.60 10.87
CA LEU A 235 8.98 -21.70 11.27
C LEU A 235 8.86 -21.78 12.80
N TRP A 236 9.97 -21.66 13.52
CA TRP A 236 10.05 -21.85 14.97
C TRP A 236 9.74 -20.59 15.80
N LEU A 237 9.62 -19.41 15.18
CA LEU A 237 9.15 -18.19 15.85
C LEU A 237 7.77 -18.41 16.51
N ARG A 238 7.66 -18.05 17.78
CA ARG A 238 6.39 -17.91 18.50
C ARG A 238 6.43 -16.63 19.31
N ALA A 239 5.28 -16.04 19.58
CA ALA A 239 5.18 -14.96 20.56
C ALA A 239 5.58 -15.51 21.95
N GLU A 240 6.44 -14.78 22.67
CA GLU A 240 6.84 -15.16 24.02
C GLU A 240 5.64 -15.12 24.97
N THR A 241 5.41 -16.22 25.70
CA THR A 241 4.34 -16.32 26.69
C THR A 241 4.75 -15.62 27.99
N SER A 242 4.70 -14.29 28.00
CA SER A 242 4.98 -13.47 29.19
C SER A 242 4.23 -12.12 29.13
N GLY A 243 3.40 -11.86 30.16
CA GLY A 243 2.81 -10.53 30.40
C GLY A 243 1.38 -10.35 29.90
N ALA A 244 0.58 -9.64 30.72
CA ALA A 244 -0.81 -9.29 30.43
C ALA A 244 -0.94 -8.36 29.21
N GLU A 245 -2.14 -8.32 28.62
CA GLU A 245 -2.46 -7.31 27.62
C GLU A 245 -2.30 -5.90 28.20
N PRO A 246 -1.56 -4.99 27.55
CA PRO A 246 -1.89 -3.58 27.70
C PRO A 246 -3.28 -3.41 27.10
N ALA A 247 -4.25 -3.04 27.96
CA ALA A 247 -5.63 -2.76 27.54
C ALA A 247 -5.67 -1.89 26.28
N ALA A 248 -6.69 -2.09 25.43
CA ALA A 248 -6.83 -1.57 24.07
C ALA A 248 -6.80 -0.02 23.95
N GLY A 249 -5.62 0.55 24.19
CA GLY A 249 -5.40 1.95 24.52
C GLY A 249 -3.92 2.24 24.81
N GLY A 250 -3.01 1.50 24.14
CA GLY A 250 -1.56 1.67 24.23
C GLY A 250 -0.93 1.94 22.86
N ARG A 251 -0.05 2.93 22.76
CA ARG A 251 0.55 3.40 21.50
C ARG A 251 1.63 2.43 20.97
N GLY A 252 1.22 1.23 20.54
CA GLY A 252 2.11 0.13 20.13
C GLY A 252 2.10 -0.25 18.64
N VAL A 253 1.40 0.51 17.79
CA VAL A 253 1.18 0.20 16.35
C VAL A 253 1.79 1.28 15.43
N SER A 254 2.65 2.17 15.96
CA SER A 254 3.09 3.36 15.22
C SER A 254 3.91 3.07 13.95
N HIS A 255 4.61 1.94 13.87
CA HIS A 255 5.45 1.58 12.70
C HIS A 255 4.66 0.88 11.57
N LEU A 256 3.54 0.21 11.87
CA LEU A 256 2.70 -0.41 10.83
C LEU A 256 1.96 0.62 9.95
N LYS A 257 1.96 1.89 10.34
CA LYS A 257 1.40 3.00 9.53
C LYS A 257 2.30 3.41 8.36
N GLU A 258 3.60 3.14 8.40
CA GLU A 258 4.54 3.53 7.35
C GLU A 258 4.92 2.37 6.40
N PHE A 259 4.86 1.12 6.87
CA PHE A 259 5.27 -0.06 6.08
C PHE A 259 4.09 -0.95 5.68
N SER A 260 3.57 -0.73 4.46
CA SER A 260 2.87 -1.74 3.69
C SER A 260 3.06 -1.44 2.20
N PHE A 261 4.12 -2.01 1.61
CA PHE A 261 4.52 -1.83 0.20
C PHE A 261 3.55 -2.47 -0.82
N HIS A 262 2.42 -2.96 -0.34
CA HIS A 262 1.79 -4.16 -0.88
C HIS A 262 0.29 -4.04 -1.14
N ARG A 263 -0.18 -2.80 -1.32
CA ARG A 263 -1.59 -2.44 -1.21
C ARG A 263 -2.56 -3.39 -1.96
N PHE A 264 -2.21 -3.90 -3.16
CA PHE A 264 -3.11 -4.77 -3.96
C PHE A 264 -2.53 -6.09 -4.49
N GLY A 265 -1.28 -6.45 -4.20
CA GLY A 265 -0.63 -7.58 -4.92
C GLY A 265 -0.41 -7.33 -6.42
N LEU A 266 -0.92 -6.21 -6.96
CA LEU A 266 -0.70 -5.69 -8.30
C LEU A 266 0.74 -5.17 -8.48
N LEU A 267 1.18 -5.06 -9.73
CA LEU A 267 2.50 -4.52 -10.10
C LEU A 267 2.59 -3.01 -9.85
N ALA A 268 1.62 -2.24 -10.34
CA ALA A 268 1.68 -0.77 -10.35
C ALA A 268 1.92 -0.11 -8.97
N PRO A 269 1.29 -0.54 -7.87
CA PRO A 269 1.58 0.01 -6.54
C PRO A 269 3.03 -0.23 -6.08
N ARG A 270 3.62 -1.38 -6.41
CA ARG A 270 5.01 -1.71 -6.05
C ARG A 270 5.98 -0.84 -6.84
N VAL A 271 5.77 -0.70 -8.16
CA VAL A 271 6.54 0.21 -9.03
C VAL A 271 6.43 1.66 -8.56
N ASN A 272 5.23 2.13 -8.24
CA ASN A 272 5.01 3.49 -7.73
C ASN A 272 5.66 3.73 -6.36
N ALA A 273 5.64 2.74 -5.45
CA ALA A 273 6.31 2.86 -4.17
C ALA A 273 7.84 2.96 -4.34
N LEU A 274 8.42 2.08 -5.15
CA LEU A 274 9.85 2.09 -5.49
C LEU A 274 10.26 3.41 -6.15
N SER A 275 9.53 3.84 -7.19
CA SER A 275 9.74 5.10 -7.89
C SER A 275 9.71 6.32 -6.95
N ARG A 276 8.75 6.38 -6.01
CA ARG A 276 8.65 7.48 -5.04
C ARG A 276 9.83 7.51 -4.06
N VAL A 277 10.30 6.35 -3.59
CA VAL A 277 11.47 6.28 -2.69
C VAL A 277 12.76 6.66 -3.43
N LEU A 278 12.97 6.13 -4.63
CA LEU A 278 14.10 6.47 -5.50
C LEU A 278 14.12 7.97 -5.85
N THR A 279 12.99 8.52 -6.29
CA THR A 279 12.83 9.95 -6.60
C THR A 279 13.09 10.81 -5.37
N ARG A 280 12.57 10.45 -4.19
CA ARG A 280 12.85 11.19 -2.95
C ARG A 280 14.34 11.21 -2.62
N SER A 281 15.03 10.08 -2.78
CA SER A 281 16.48 9.97 -2.57
C SER A 281 17.27 10.82 -3.59
N ALA A 282 16.88 10.78 -4.87
CA ALA A 282 17.50 11.59 -5.92
C ALA A 282 17.33 13.10 -5.67
N VAL A 283 16.11 13.54 -5.33
CA VAL A 283 15.81 14.95 -5.00
C VAL A 283 16.54 15.40 -3.73
N GLN A 284 16.66 14.54 -2.71
CA GLN A 284 17.44 14.85 -1.50
C GLN A 284 18.92 15.08 -1.82
N PHE A 285 19.51 14.23 -2.67
CA PHE A 285 20.90 14.40 -3.13
C PHE A 285 21.06 15.68 -3.96
N ALA A 286 20.19 15.91 -4.96
CA ALA A 286 20.22 17.09 -5.81
C ALA A 286 20.04 18.40 -5.03
N LYS A 287 19.21 18.39 -3.97
CA LYS A 287 19.04 19.52 -3.05
C LYS A 287 20.26 19.75 -2.16
N ALA A 288 20.92 18.68 -1.69
CA ALA A 288 22.07 18.79 -0.80
C ALA A 288 23.34 19.26 -1.54
N GLU A 289 23.63 18.71 -2.71
CA GLU A 289 24.83 19.03 -3.51
C GLU A 289 24.67 20.34 -4.29
N TYR A 290 23.49 20.59 -4.86
CA TYR A 290 23.25 21.67 -5.84
C TYR A 290 22.09 22.60 -5.50
N GLY A 291 21.44 22.45 -4.33
CA GLY A 291 20.30 23.30 -3.96
C GLY A 291 19.07 23.17 -4.87
N LEU A 292 18.99 22.15 -5.73
CA LEU A 292 17.88 22.00 -6.68
C LEU A 292 16.56 21.64 -5.95
N SER A 293 15.46 22.22 -6.43
CA SER A 293 14.11 21.70 -6.21
C SER A 293 13.86 20.42 -7.03
N GLN A 294 12.76 19.72 -6.73
CA GLN A 294 12.34 18.54 -7.49
C GLN A 294 12.10 18.86 -8.98
N VAL A 295 11.57 20.05 -9.28
CA VAL A 295 11.24 20.45 -10.66
C VAL A 295 12.50 20.83 -11.43
N GLU A 296 13.45 21.52 -10.79
CA GLU A 296 14.77 21.80 -11.39
C GLU A 296 15.56 20.50 -11.64
N TRP A 297 15.57 19.57 -10.68
CA TRP A 297 16.19 18.25 -10.85
C TRP A 297 15.58 17.48 -12.03
N LEU A 298 14.25 17.50 -12.17
CA LEU A 298 13.56 16.86 -13.29
C LEU A 298 13.90 17.55 -14.61
N ALA A 299 13.93 18.88 -14.65
CA ALA A 299 14.30 19.64 -15.85
C ALA A 299 15.73 19.34 -16.32
N VAL A 300 16.73 19.34 -15.41
CA VAL A 300 18.12 18.97 -15.74
C VAL A 300 18.22 17.51 -16.20
N THR A 301 17.46 16.60 -15.57
CA THR A 301 17.45 15.18 -15.95
C THR A 301 16.87 14.95 -17.34
N LEU A 302 15.80 15.66 -17.69
CA LEU A 302 15.16 15.57 -19.01
C LEU A 302 15.97 16.29 -20.10
N LEU A 303 16.55 17.47 -19.81
CA LEU A 303 17.49 18.14 -20.71
C LEU A 303 18.64 17.20 -21.09
N GLY A 304 19.21 16.52 -20.09
CA GLY A 304 20.25 15.51 -20.28
C GLY A 304 19.88 14.26 -21.08
N ALA A 305 18.62 14.10 -21.49
CA ALA A 305 18.12 13.00 -22.31
C ALA A 305 17.58 13.45 -23.67
N PHE A 306 17.22 14.74 -23.81
CA PHE A 306 16.49 15.26 -24.98
C PHE A 306 17.10 16.54 -25.59
N GLU A 307 18.18 17.10 -25.03
CA GLU A 307 18.77 18.33 -25.58
C GLU A 307 19.32 18.16 -27.02
N PRO A 308 19.15 19.16 -27.91
CA PRO A 308 18.44 20.43 -27.70
C PRO A 308 16.91 20.26 -27.69
N VAL A 309 16.22 20.87 -26.72
CA VAL A 309 14.75 20.69 -26.53
C VAL A 309 14.04 22.02 -26.25
N SER A 310 12.83 22.21 -26.74
CA SER A 310 12.01 23.39 -26.45
C SER A 310 11.47 23.37 -25.01
N ILE A 311 11.02 24.53 -24.50
CA ILE A 311 10.29 24.59 -23.21
C ILE A 311 8.98 23.77 -23.27
N GLY A 312 8.34 23.70 -24.44
CA GLY A 312 7.07 22.99 -24.63
C GLY A 312 7.24 21.48 -24.51
N GLU A 313 8.21 20.91 -25.22
CA GLU A 313 8.55 19.49 -25.14
C GLU A 313 9.07 19.11 -23.74
N LEU A 314 9.92 19.96 -23.14
CA LEU A 314 10.42 19.72 -21.79
C LEU A 314 9.27 19.71 -20.75
N ALA A 315 8.28 20.58 -20.91
CA ALA A 315 7.08 20.60 -20.08
C ALA A 315 6.19 19.36 -20.32
N TYR A 316 6.03 18.94 -21.57
CA TYR A 316 5.31 17.73 -21.96
C TYR A 316 5.94 16.47 -21.34
N HIS A 317 7.25 16.28 -21.49
CA HIS A 317 7.98 15.15 -20.89
C HIS A 317 8.00 15.18 -19.35
N ALA A 318 7.94 16.37 -18.74
CA ALA A 318 7.81 16.53 -17.29
C ALA A 318 6.38 16.33 -16.77
N MET A 319 5.36 16.29 -17.65
CA MET A 319 3.94 16.39 -17.30
C MET A 319 3.61 17.63 -16.44
N LEU A 320 4.19 18.78 -16.81
CA LEU A 320 4.00 20.08 -16.13
C LEU A 320 3.44 21.14 -17.07
N ASP A 321 2.91 22.23 -16.53
CA ASP A 321 2.52 23.37 -17.35
C ASP A 321 3.74 24.14 -17.89
N ALA A 322 3.64 24.64 -19.11
CA ALA A 322 4.74 25.35 -19.78
C ALA A 322 5.17 26.63 -19.03
N GLY A 323 4.29 27.24 -18.24
CA GLY A 323 4.62 28.38 -17.39
C GLY A 323 5.49 27.98 -16.19
N GLN A 324 5.18 26.86 -15.53
CA GLN A 324 6.02 26.29 -14.48
C GLN A 324 7.38 25.86 -15.02
N MET A 325 7.41 25.18 -16.16
CA MET A 325 8.69 24.80 -16.79
C MET A 325 9.51 26.04 -17.18
N SER A 326 8.88 27.06 -17.78
CA SER A 326 9.55 28.32 -18.13
C SER A 326 10.18 29.02 -16.91
N ARG A 327 9.45 29.11 -15.78
CA ARG A 327 9.98 29.65 -14.51
C ARG A 327 11.16 28.83 -13.99
N THR A 328 11.06 27.51 -14.00
CA THR A 328 12.14 26.60 -13.58
C THR A 328 13.40 26.77 -14.44
N VAL A 329 13.23 26.80 -15.77
CA VAL A 329 14.33 26.99 -16.72
C VAL A 329 14.97 28.37 -16.54
N SER A 330 14.20 29.44 -16.33
CA SER A 330 14.78 30.76 -16.05
C SER A 330 15.68 30.75 -14.81
N GLY A 331 15.27 30.11 -13.72
CA GLY A 331 16.12 29.96 -12.54
C GLY A 331 17.40 29.16 -12.81
N LEU A 332 17.35 28.11 -13.65
CA LEU A 332 18.53 27.36 -14.06
C LEU A 332 19.47 28.16 -14.99
N VAL A 333 18.92 29.05 -15.83
CA VAL A 333 19.68 29.97 -16.70
C VAL A 333 20.35 31.08 -15.88
N GLU A 334 19.64 31.70 -14.94
CA GLU A 334 20.19 32.70 -14.01
C GLU A 334 21.34 32.14 -13.17
N ARG A 335 21.29 30.83 -12.89
CA ARG A 335 22.32 30.08 -12.15
C ARG A 335 23.42 29.50 -13.03
N GLY A 336 23.40 29.74 -14.34
CA GLY A 336 24.46 29.34 -15.28
C GLY A 336 24.49 27.86 -15.68
N PHE A 337 23.48 27.05 -15.34
CA PHE A 337 23.44 25.61 -15.65
C PHE A 337 22.76 25.27 -16.98
N VAL A 338 21.86 26.14 -17.44
CA VAL A 338 21.14 25.99 -18.71
C VAL A 338 21.38 27.25 -19.53
N GLU A 339 21.46 27.12 -20.85
CA GLU A 339 21.45 28.25 -21.77
C GLU A 339 20.33 28.11 -22.80
N ARG A 340 19.92 29.26 -23.35
CA ARG A 340 18.91 29.37 -24.39
C ARG A 340 19.60 29.65 -25.72
N ARG A 341 19.37 28.78 -26.70
CA ARG A 341 19.84 28.95 -28.09
C ARG A 341 18.65 29.10 -29.02
N ARG A 342 18.83 29.79 -30.15
CA ARG A 342 17.87 29.69 -31.25
C ARG A 342 17.98 28.31 -31.87
N SER A 343 16.85 27.70 -32.24
CA SER A 343 16.88 26.44 -33.00
C SER A 343 17.56 26.67 -34.36
N GLU A 344 18.32 25.67 -34.80
CA GLU A 344 18.95 25.65 -36.12
C GLU A 344 17.93 25.26 -37.22
N GLU A 345 16.83 24.58 -36.86
CA GLU A 345 15.72 24.24 -37.78
C GLU A 345 14.68 25.37 -37.90
N ASP A 346 14.30 26.02 -36.79
CA ASP A 346 13.48 27.24 -36.83
C ASP A 346 14.07 28.35 -35.94
N SER A 347 14.63 29.38 -36.59
CA SER A 347 15.14 30.60 -35.95
C SER A 347 14.14 31.36 -35.04
N ARG A 348 12.84 31.05 -35.14
CA ARG A 348 11.76 31.58 -34.28
C ARG A 348 11.61 30.82 -32.96
N GLU A 349 12.11 29.60 -32.90
CA GLU A 349 12.05 28.75 -31.71
C GLU A 349 13.31 28.90 -30.84
N THR A 350 13.12 28.78 -29.53
CA THR A 350 14.20 28.80 -28.54
C THR A 350 14.31 27.44 -27.89
N VAL A 351 15.43 26.77 -28.14
CA VAL A 351 15.79 25.48 -27.53
C VAL A 351 16.72 25.69 -26.35
N LEU A 352 16.75 24.68 -25.49
CA LEU A 352 17.51 24.64 -24.25
C LEU A 352 18.63 23.61 -24.37
N THR A 353 19.81 23.97 -23.86
CA THR A 353 20.96 23.08 -23.72
C THR A 353 21.61 23.31 -22.37
N LEU A 354 22.25 22.30 -21.81
CA LEU A 354 23.10 22.43 -20.63
C LEU A 354 24.36 23.22 -20.97
N THR A 355 24.83 24.02 -20.02
CA THR A 355 26.17 24.63 -20.09
C THR A 355 27.23 23.61 -19.67
N GLY A 356 28.52 23.96 -19.80
CA GLY A 356 29.60 23.11 -19.26
C GLY A 356 29.46 22.80 -17.76
N GLU A 357 28.92 23.74 -16.97
CA GLU A 357 28.65 23.54 -15.54
C GLU A 357 27.38 22.68 -15.31
N GLY A 358 26.33 22.90 -16.09
CA GLY A 358 25.12 22.06 -16.05
C GLY A 358 25.37 20.62 -16.45
N GLU A 359 26.30 20.40 -17.39
CA GLU A 359 26.71 19.09 -17.88
C GLU A 359 27.60 18.35 -16.85
N GLU A 360 28.48 19.04 -16.13
CA GLU A 360 29.16 18.47 -14.96
C GLU A 360 28.19 18.12 -13.82
N MET A 361 27.22 18.99 -13.53
CA MET A 361 26.14 18.69 -12.58
C MET A 361 25.37 17.44 -13.00
N ARG A 362 24.95 17.36 -14.27
CA ARG A 362 24.20 16.22 -14.80
C ARG A 362 24.99 14.92 -14.64
N ARG A 363 26.31 14.91 -14.93
CA ARG A 363 27.18 13.75 -14.71
C ARG A 363 27.13 13.28 -13.25
N ARG A 364 27.32 14.18 -12.26
CA ARG A 364 27.26 13.77 -10.85
C ARG A 364 25.87 13.29 -10.41
N LEU A 365 24.80 13.90 -10.93
CA LEU A 365 23.43 13.43 -10.68
C LEU A 365 23.20 12.02 -11.24
N ALA A 366 23.77 11.72 -12.41
CA ALA A 366 23.75 10.41 -13.06
C ALA A 366 24.61 9.37 -12.32
N ASP A 367 25.83 9.72 -11.89
CA ASP A 367 26.68 8.84 -11.06
C ASP A 367 26.00 8.47 -9.74
N ALA A 368 25.39 9.45 -9.09
CA ALA A 368 24.58 9.22 -7.89
C ALA A 368 23.34 8.37 -8.18
N ALA A 369 22.75 8.47 -9.38
CA ALA A 369 21.65 7.61 -9.81
C ALA A 369 22.12 6.16 -10.06
N ALA A 370 23.28 5.97 -10.69
CA ALA A 370 23.89 4.66 -10.87
C ALA A 370 24.28 4.02 -9.53
N ALA A 371 24.79 4.80 -8.58
CA ALA A 371 25.07 4.35 -7.21
C ALA A 371 23.79 3.94 -6.46
N ARG A 372 22.71 4.73 -6.56
CA ARG A 372 21.38 4.35 -6.03
C ARG A 372 20.85 3.08 -6.69
N ASN A 373 20.99 2.93 -8.00
CA ASN A 373 20.58 1.71 -8.72
C ASN A 373 21.35 0.50 -8.20
N ARG A 374 22.69 0.55 -8.14
CA ARG A 374 23.53 -0.52 -7.57
C ARG A 374 23.13 -0.88 -6.14
N HIS A 375 22.82 0.10 -5.29
CA HIS A 375 22.35 -0.17 -3.93
C HIS A 375 20.99 -0.89 -3.88
N VAL A 376 20.07 -0.56 -4.79
CA VAL A 376 18.71 -1.14 -4.83
C VAL A 376 18.67 -2.51 -5.49
N VAL A 377 19.48 -2.76 -6.52
CA VAL A 377 19.62 -4.10 -7.12
C VAL A 377 20.55 -5.01 -6.33
N GLY A 378 21.39 -4.45 -5.44
CA GLY A 378 22.31 -5.22 -4.60
C GLY A 378 23.18 -6.18 -5.42
N ASP A 379 23.27 -7.42 -4.98
CA ASP A 379 24.10 -8.48 -5.57
C ASP A 379 23.34 -9.37 -6.58
N LEU A 380 22.25 -8.88 -7.21
CA LEU A 380 21.56 -9.64 -8.26
C LEU A 380 22.53 -10.00 -9.41
N PRO A 381 22.51 -11.25 -9.92
CA PRO A 381 23.24 -11.59 -11.14
C PRO A 381 22.74 -10.76 -12.33
N GLU A 382 23.66 -10.31 -13.19
CA GLU A 382 23.34 -9.51 -14.38
C GLU A 382 22.28 -10.18 -15.28
N SER A 383 22.31 -11.52 -15.38
CA SER A 383 21.32 -12.30 -16.12
C SER A 383 19.92 -12.26 -15.52
N GLU A 384 19.79 -12.19 -14.19
CA GLU A 384 18.49 -12.02 -13.52
C GLU A 384 18.00 -10.57 -13.64
N LEU A 385 18.90 -9.60 -13.49
CA LEU A 385 18.59 -8.18 -13.63
C LEU A 385 18.12 -7.84 -15.04
N ALA A 386 18.77 -8.39 -16.08
CA ALA A 386 18.35 -8.26 -17.46
C ALA A 386 16.93 -8.83 -17.72
N VAL A 387 16.57 -9.94 -17.05
CA VAL A 387 15.20 -10.46 -17.10
C VAL A 387 14.23 -9.50 -16.43
N VAL A 388 14.55 -8.96 -15.24
CA VAL A 388 13.69 -7.98 -14.54
C VAL A 388 13.45 -6.75 -15.41
N TYR A 389 14.49 -6.17 -16.01
CA TYR A 389 14.38 -5.02 -16.91
C TYR A 389 13.52 -5.34 -18.14
N ALA A 390 13.79 -6.45 -18.86
CA ALA A 390 12.99 -6.86 -20.02
C ALA A 390 11.51 -7.12 -19.67
N ARG A 391 11.21 -7.59 -18.44
CA ARG A 391 9.81 -7.71 -17.96
C ARG A 391 9.20 -6.34 -17.69
N LEU A 392 9.91 -5.43 -17.02
CA LEU A 392 9.44 -4.06 -16.76
C LEU A 392 9.16 -3.30 -18.05
N ASP A 393 10.06 -3.37 -19.04
CA ASP A 393 9.86 -2.75 -20.36
C ASP A 393 8.62 -3.34 -21.07
N GLY A 394 8.45 -4.65 -21.02
CA GLY A 394 7.25 -5.32 -21.53
C GLY A 394 5.95 -4.94 -20.80
N PHE A 395 6.02 -4.59 -19.51
CA PHE A 395 4.89 -4.03 -18.77
C PHE A 395 4.62 -2.57 -19.15
N ILE A 396 5.66 -1.75 -19.31
CA ILE A 396 5.55 -0.34 -19.72
C ILE A 396 4.97 -0.22 -21.13
N ALA A 397 5.44 -1.04 -22.08
CA ALA A 397 4.92 -1.08 -23.44
C ALA A 397 3.41 -1.41 -23.49
N ARG A 398 2.96 -2.41 -22.72
CA ARG A 398 1.53 -2.73 -22.58
C ARG A 398 0.73 -1.64 -21.87
N ALA A 399 1.34 -0.90 -20.94
CA ALA A 399 0.66 0.17 -20.22
C ALA A 399 0.43 1.42 -21.09
N ARG A 400 1.31 1.70 -22.07
CA ARG A 400 1.13 2.79 -23.04
C ARG A 400 -0.09 2.60 -23.94
N GLN A 401 -0.34 1.35 -24.37
CA GLN A 401 -1.53 0.92 -25.14
C GLN A 401 -2.89 1.11 -24.42
N LEU A 402 -2.91 1.71 -23.21
CA LEU A 402 -4.11 2.08 -22.47
C LEU A 402 -4.35 3.60 -22.45
N VAL A 403 -3.44 4.36 -23.04
CA VAL A 403 -3.43 5.84 -23.08
C VAL A 403 -3.45 6.33 -24.54
N ASP A 404 -2.89 5.53 -25.45
CA ASP A 404 -3.08 5.61 -26.91
C ASP A 404 -4.41 4.96 -27.34
#